data_AF-F4G2V8-F1
#
_entry.id   AF-F4G2V8-F1
#
_cell.length_a   1.000
_cell.length_b   1.000
_cell.length_c   1.000
_cell.angle_alpha   90.00
_cell.angle_beta   90.00
_cell.angle_gamma   90.00
#
_symmetry.space_group_name_H-M   'P 1'
#
loop_
_entity.id
_entity.type
_entity.pdbx_description
1 polymer ?
#
loop_
_entity_poly.entity_id
_entity_poly.type
_entity_poly.pdbx_seq_one_letter_code
_entity_poly.pdbx_strand_id
1 'polypeptide(L)'
;MVKPEVEALIPLFVIYFVVAAVLAFFVMRKGKTKLNAIDWAIIGVGGALIAIADHVVGDAIFLPSGIYPIVNPPVWFRIFVFFIVAAVVRKVGVGMASMAVYDIVSDLIHFSFAGEPLWIIEDVLTYGLMIDIAVLLTKGKLFGIGVKSFALFAIAEGMILGFLFSFVHPFFTYGFIAPIVFGFVPNHERVTYLLLTYIPGDVFIGAVSAIVANRVAKVIR
;
A
#
# COMPACT_ATOMS: atom_id res chain seq x y z
N MET A 1 -0.69 27.19 -16.74
CA MET A 1 0.75 27.51 -16.52
C MET A 1 1.15 26.82 -15.23
N VAL A 2 2.01 25.79 -15.31
CA VAL A 2 2.50 25.06 -14.14
C VAL A 2 3.47 25.99 -13.39
N LYS A 3 3.32 26.13 -12.07
CA LYS A 3 4.27 26.93 -11.28
C LYS A 3 5.67 26.29 -11.34
N PRO A 4 6.76 27.06 -11.40
CA PRO A 4 8.12 26.53 -11.56
C PRO A 4 8.55 25.55 -10.45
N GLU A 5 7.93 25.63 -9.28
CA GLU A 5 8.15 24.70 -8.16
C GLU A 5 7.68 23.25 -8.46
N VAL A 6 6.63 23.11 -9.27
CA VAL A 6 6.08 21.81 -9.68
C VAL A 6 6.93 21.18 -10.79
N GLU A 7 7.46 21.99 -11.71
CA GLU A 7 8.38 21.51 -12.76
C GLU A 7 9.64 20.86 -12.17
N ALA A 8 10.12 21.35 -11.03
CA ALA A 8 11.28 20.80 -10.34
C ALA A 8 11.03 19.42 -9.69
N LEU A 9 9.77 19.07 -9.39
CA LEU A 9 9.41 17.81 -8.72
C LEU A 9 9.16 16.68 -9.72
N ILE A 10 8.70 16.99 -10.94
CA ILE A 10 8.41 15.98 -11.98
C ILE A 10 9.59 15.03 -12.23
N PRO A 11 10.84 15.50 -12.36
CA PRO A 11 11.99 14.61 -12.53
C PRO A 11 12.19 13.66 -11.34
N LEU A 12 11.95 14.11 -10.11
CA LEU A 12 12.12 13.28 -8.92
C LEU A 12 11.10 12.13 -8.89
N PHE A 13 9.86 12.40 -9.25
CA PHE A 13 8.81 11.38 -9.35
C PHE A 13 9.09 10.37 -10.45
N VAL A 14 9.50 10.82 -11.63
CA VAL A 14 9.89 9.93 -12.73
C VAL A 14 11.08 9.06 -12.30
N ILE A 15 12.10 9.65 -11.65
CA ILE A 15 13.24 8.91 -11.11
C ILE A 15 12.76 7.87 -10.10
N TYR A 16 11.86 8.21 -9.18
CA TYR A 16 11.31 7.26 -8.22
C TYR A 16 10.69 6.06 -8.92
N PHE A 17 9.77 6.26 -9.87
CA PHE A 17 9.08 5.16 -10.54
C PHE A 17 10.01 4.34 -11.43
N VAL A 18 11.01 4.95 -12.07
CA VAL A 18 12.05 4.22 -12.79
C VAL A 18 12.87 3.35 -11.85
N VAL A 19 13.31 3.89 -10.71
CA VAL A 19 14.04 3.15 -9.69
C VAL A 19 13.18 2.03 -9.11
N ALA A 20 11.91 2.31 -8.80
CA ALA A 20 10.95 1.35 -8.28
C ALA A 20 10.71 0.20 -9.28
N ALA A 21 10.54 0.50 -10.56
CA ALA A 21 10.40 -0.53 -11.60
C ALA A 21 11.66 -1.41 -11.73
N VAL A 22 12.85 -0.80 -11.66
CA VAL A 22 14.12 -1.55 -11.63
C VAL A 22 14.20 -2.43 -10.39
N LEU A 23 13.84 -1.91 -9.21
CA LEU A 23 13.80 -2.68 -7.97
C LEU A 23 12.77 -3.81 -8.04
N ALA A 24 11.58 -3.57 -8.58
CA ALA A 24 10.55 -4.59 -8.80
C ALA A 24 11.09 -5.74 -9.63
N PHE A 25 11.78 -5.45 -10.74
CA PHE A 25 12.44 -6.46 -11.56
C PHE A 25 13.46 -7.29 -10.75
N PHE A 26 14.32 -6.65 -9.96
CA PHE A 26 15.30 -7.35 -9.13
C PHE A 26 14.67 -8.18 -8.01
N VAL A 27 13.63 -7.65 -7.35
CA VAL A 27 12.87 -8.33 -6.30
C VAL A 27 12.23 -9.59 -6.87
N MET A 28 11.55 -9.48 -8.01
CA MET A 28 10.92 -10.61 -8.70
C MET A 28 11.94 -11.67 -9.12
N ARG A 29 13.12 -11.27 -9.60
CA ARG A 29 14.20 -12.23 -9.94
C ARG A 29 14.80 -12.93 -8.72
N LYS A 30 14.86 -12.26 -7.57
CA LYS A 30 15.39 -12.84 -6.32
C LYS A 30 14.36 -13.69 -5.56
N GLY A 31 13.07 -13.56 -5.88
CA GLY A 31 12.00 -14.38 -5.33
C GLY A 31 12.20 -15.86 -5.68
N LYS A 32 12.58 -16.67 -4.69
CA LYS A 32 12.88 -18.10 -4.90
C LYS A 32 11.62 -18.96 -5.02
N THR A 33 10.54 -18.55 -4.37
CA THR A 33 9.28 -19.29 -4.30
C THR A 33 8.28 -18.73 -5.29
N LYS A 34 7.84 -19.55 -6.26
CA LYS A 34 6.79 -19.16 -7.19
C LYS A 34 5.41 -19.22 -6.54
N LEU A 35 4.54 -18.31 -6.95
CA LEU A 35 3.11 -18.33 -6.63
C LEU A 35 2.46 -19.55 -7.28
N ASN A 36 1.72 -20.32 -6.50
CA ASN A 36 0.93 -21.45 -7.01
C ASN A 36 -0.53 -21.04 -7.24
N ALA A 37 -1.38 -21.96 -7.72
CA ALA A 37 -2.78 -21.67 -8.02
C ALA A 37 -3.56 -21.16 -6.79
N ILE A 38 -3.30 -21.71 -5.61
CA ILE A 38 -3.95 -21.27 -4.36
C ILE A 38 -3.52 -19.85 -4.00
N ASP A 39 -2.24 -19.52 -4.17
CA ASP A 39 -1.73 -18.18 -3.91
C ASP A 39 -2.39 -17.15 -4.86
N TRP A 40 -2.51 -17.49 -6.14
CA TRP A 40 -3.22 -16.63 -7.11
C TRP A 40 -4.70 -16.46 -6.78
N ALA A 41 -5.38 -17.51 -6.31
CA ALA A 41 -6.76 -17.41 -5.84
C ALA A 41 -6.88 -16.47 -4.63
N ILE A 42 -5.96 -16.58 -3.66
CA ILE A 42 -5.91 -15.69 -2.49
C ILE A 42 -5.61 -14.25 -2.89
N ILE A 43 -4.71 -14.02 -3.84
CA ILE A 43 -4.41 -12.69 -4.38
C ILE A 43 -5.63 -12.10 -5.09
N GLY A 44 -6.33 -12.89 -5.92
CA GLY A 44 -7.51 -12.43 -6.64
C GLY A 44 -8.66 -12.05 -5.71
N VAL A 45 -9.04 -12.95 -4.81
CA VAL A 45 -10.10 -12.69 -3.82
C VAL A 45 -9.65 -11.62 -2.82
N GLY A 46 -8.40 -11.69 -2.38
CA GLY A 46 -7.81 -10.74 -1.44
C GLY A 46 -7.77 -9.32 -1.99
N GLY A 47 -7.29 -9.12 -3.21
CA GLY A 47 -7.30 -7.82 -3.89
C GLY A 47 -8.70 -7.22 -3.96
N ALA A 48 -9.70 -8.01 -4.34
CA ALA A 48 -11.09 -7.56 -4.35
C ALA A 48 -11.62 -7.21 -2.95
N LEU A 49 -11.25 -7.99 -1.92
CA LEU A 49 -11.61 -7.68 -0.53
C LEU A 49 -10.94 -6.41 -0.03
N ILE A 50 -9.69 -6.12 -0.45
CA ILE A 50 -9.02 -4.85 -0.13
C ILE A 50 -9.82 -3.69 -0.74
N ALA A 51 -10.27 -3.81 -1.99
CA ALA A 51 -11.04 -2.76 -2.67
C ALA A 51 -12.39 -2.49 -1.99
N ILE A 52 -13.09 -3.56 -1.58
CA ILE A 52 -14.34 -3.44 -0.83
C ILE A 52 -14.09 -2.81 0.55
N ALA A 53 -13.03 -3.21 1.24
CA ALA A 53 -12.72 -2.70 2.56
C ALA A 53 -12.37 -1.20 2.53
N ASP A 54 -11.67 -0.76 1.49
CA ASP A 54 -11.35 0.64 1.24
C ASP A 54 -12.61 1.44 0.84
N HIS A 55 -13.20 1.11 -0.32
CA HIS A 55 -14.18 1.97 -1.00
C HIS A 55 -15.64 1.72 -0.65
N VAL A 56 -15.95 0.65 0.08
CA VAL A 56 -17.32 0.36 0.51
C VAL A 56 -17.42 0.51 2.02
N VAL A 57 -16.54 -0.14 2.77
CA VAL A 57 -16.56 -0.10 4.24
C VAL A 57 -15.91 1.17 4.75
N GLY A 58 -14.71 1.50 4.28
CA GLY A 58 -13.98 2.69 4.69
C GLY A 58 -14.71 3.98 4.35
N ASP A 59 -15.15 4.12 3.09
CA ASP A 59 -15.88 5.31 2.63
C ASP A 59 -17.23 5.52 3.34
N ALA A 60 -17.84 4.46 3.89
CA ALA A 60 -19.07 4.58 4.68
C ALA A 60 -18.84 5.18 6.08
N ILE A 61 -17.59 5.30 6.55
CA ILE A 61 -17.25 5.80 7.87
C ILE A 61 -16.83 7.27 7.77
N PHE A 62 -17.73 8.15 8.21
CA PHE A 62 -17.51 9.58 8.22
C PHE A 62 -16.87 10.04 9.54
N LEU A 63 -15.75 10.75 9.45
CA LEU A 63 -15.08 11.37 10.59
C LEU A 63 -14.96 12.89 10.40
N PRO A 64 -14.89 13.68 11.49
CA PRO A 64 -14.63 15.11 11.40
C PRO A 64 -13.31 15.41 10.65
N SER A 65 -13.29 16.48 9.86
CA SER A 65 -12.17 16.84 8.98
C SER A 65 -10.82 17.02 9.67
N GLY A 66 -10.80 17.40 10.96
CA GLY A 66 -9.57 17.49 11.75
C GLY A 66 -8.98 16.14 12.17
N ILE A 67 -9.80 15.08 12.20
CA ILE A 67 -9.41 13.73 12.64
C ILE A 67 -9.18 12.81 11.43
N TYR A 68 -9.94 13.01 10.35
CA TYR A 68 -9.92 12.16 9.16
C TYR A 68 -8.52 11.90 8.58
N PRO A 69 -7.58 12.88 8.53
CA PRO A 69 -6.23 12.62 8.03
C PRO A 69 -5.37 11.75 8.97
N ILE A 70 -5.73 11.65 10.24
CA ILE A 70 -5.05 10.80 11.24
C ILE A 70 -5.66 9.41 11.26
N VAL A 71 -6.99 9.34 11.24
CA VAL A 71 -7.74 8.10 11.15
C VAL A 71 -8.48 8.15 9.83
N ASN A 72 -7.83 7.69 8.75
CA ASN A 72 -8.43 7.62 7.43
C ASN A 72 -9.00 6.20 7.26
N PRO A 73 -10.31 5.98 7.43
CA PRO A 73 -10.86 4.63 7.43
C PRO A 73 -10.60 3.88 6.12
N PRO A 74 -10.81 4.45 4.92
CA PRO A 74 -10.43 3.81 3.65
C PRO A 74 -9.00 3.23 3.65
N VAL A 75 -8.02 4.07 3.96
CA VAL A 75 -6.60 3.67 4.01
C VAL A 75 -6.34 2.62 5.10
N TRP A 76 -6.93 2.80 6.28
CA TRP A 76 -6.76 1.86 7.40
C TRP A 76 -7.28 0.46 7.05
N PHE A 77 -8.45 0.38 6.42
CA PHE A 77 -9.03 -0.88 5.98
C PHE A 77 -8.25 -1.50 4.82
N ARG A 78 -7.73 -0.69 3.89
CA ARG A 78 -6.80 -1.16 2.84
C ARG A 78 -5.60 -1.85 3.47
N ILE A 79 -4.90 -1.16 4.38
CA ILE A 79 -3.70 -1.67 5.06
C ILE A 79 -4.01 -2.95 5.83
N PHE A 80 -5.13 -2.95 6.56
CA PHE A 80 -5.56 -4.09 7.36
C PHE A 80 -5.76 -5.36 6.54
N VAL A 81 -6.57 -5.30 5.49
CA VAL A 81 -6.85 -6.46 4.64
C VAL A 81 -5.61 -6.84 3.84
N PHE A 82 -4.87 -5.85 3.33
CA PHE A 82 -3.68 -6.11 2.53
C PHE A 82 -2.59 -6.85 3.30
N PHE A 83 -2.36 -6.49 4.56
CA PHE A 83 -1.40 -7.19 5.43
C PHE A 83 -1.82 -8.65 5.66
N ILE A 84 -3.12 -8.93 5.82
CA ILE A 84 -3.62 -10.30 5.94
C ILE A 84 -3.31 -11.10 4.66
N VAL A 85 -3.60 -10.55 3.47
CA VAL A 85 -3.31 -11.20 2.19
C VAL A 85 -1.81 -11.50 2.05
N ALA A 86 -0.96 -10.50 2.31
CA ALA A 86 0.49 -10.65 2.28
C ALA A 86 0.99 -11.73 3.26
N ALA A 87 0.45 -11.77 4.48
CA ALA A 87 0.82 -12.70 5.53
C ALA A 87 0.35 -14.14 5.30
N VAL A 88 -0.73 -14.35 4.55
CA VAL A 88 -1.20 -15.69 4.20
C VAL A 88 -0.35 -16.26 3.05
N VAL A 89 -0.05 -15.45 2.03
CA VAL A 89 0.69 -15.93 0.84
C VAL A 89 2.21 -16.01 1.11
N ARG A 90 2.82 -14.96 1.67
CA ARG A 90 4.24 -14.89 2.08
C ARG A 90 5.26 -15.18 0.97
N LYS A 91 4.91 -14.88 -0.27
CA LYS A 91 5.78 -15.09 -1.44
C LYS A 91 5.94 -13.80 -2.21
N VAL A 92 7.13 -13.60 -2.76
CA VAL A 92 7.43 -12.43 -3.58
C VAL A 92 6.49 -12.39 -4.79
N GLY A 93 5.93 -11.21 -5.04
CA GLY A 93 4.91 -10.93 -6.03
C GLY A 93 3.51 -10.82 -5.43
N VAL A 94 3.29 -11.21 -4.16
CA VAL A 94 1.99 -11.04 -3.50
C VAL A 94 1.62 -9.58 -3.39
N GLY A 95 2.58 -8.71 -3.04
CA GLY A 95 2.32 -7.30 -2.80
C GLY A 95 1.85 -6.62 -4.08
N MET A 96 2.71 -6.63 -5.09
CA MET A 96 2.43 -6.02 -6.39
C MET A 96 1.18 -6.60 -7.06
N ALA A 97 1.01 -7.93 -7.06
CA ALA A 97 -0.16 -8.53 -7.71
C ALA A 97 -1.46 -8.23 -6.96
N SER A 98 -1.46 -8.17 -5.63
CA SER A 98 -2.67 -7.83 -4.86
C SER A 98 -3.07 -6.38 -5.07
N MET A 99 -2.10 -5.46 -5.15
CA MET A 99 -2.37 -4.05 -5.46
C MET A 99 -2.87 -3.85 -6.89
N ALA A 100 -2.34 -4.60 -7.87
CA ALA A 100 -2.87 -4.57 -9.24
C ALA A 100 -4.33 -5.05 -9.30
N VAL A 101 -4.68 -6.12 -8.58
CA VAL A 101 -6.08 -6.60 -8.51
C VAL A 101 -6.95 -5.61 -7.76
N TYR A 102 -6.47 -5.11 -6.62
CA TYR A 102 -7.15 -4.08 -5.83
C TYR A 102 -7.52 -2.89 -6.73
N ASP A 103 -6.57 -2.35 -7.45
CA ASP A 103 -6.74 -1.15 -8.27
C ASP A 103 -7.76 -1.37 -9.40
N ILE A 104 -7.63 -2.47 -10.15
CA ILE A 104 -8.62 -2.86 -11.19
C ILE A 104 -10.03 -3.00 -10.60
N VAL A 105 -10.16 -3.59 -9.41
CA VAL A 105 -11.48 -3.76 -8.77
C VAL A 105 -12.00 -2.43 -8.25
N SER A 106 -11.16 -1.59 -7.64
CA SER A 106 -11.49 -0.25 -7.18
C SER A 106 -12.00 0.62 -8.33
N ASP A 107 -11.39 0.51 -9.50
CA ASP A 107 -11.88 1.16 -10.71
C ASP A 107 -13.26 0.68 -11.13
N LEU A 108 -13.50 -0.63 -11.11
CA LEU A 108 -14.80 -1.20 -11.49
C LEU A 108 -15.93 -0.76 -10.55
N ILE A 109 -15.64 -0.52 -9.27
CA ILE A 109 -16.68 -0.26 -8.25
C ILE A 109 -16.78 1.19 -7.79
N HIS A 110 -15.73 2.00 -7.96
CA HIS A 110 -15.65 3.35 -7.39
C HIS A 110 -15.17 4.40 -8.39
N PHE A 111 -14.02 4.19 -9.07
CA PHE A 111 -13.37 5.26 -9.85
C PHE A 111 -13.69 5.28 -11.36
N SER A 112 -14.31 4.23 -11.90
CA SER A 112 -14.63 4.12 -13.33
C SER A 112 -13.42 4.34 -14.26
N PHE A 113 -12.23 3.84 -13.88
CA PHE A 113 -10.97 3.98 -14.63
C PHE A 113 -10.46 5.42 -14.78
N ALA A 114 -10.93 6.34 -13.94
CA ALA A 114 -10.50 7.73 -13.99
C ALA A 114 -9.07 7.90 -13.45
N GLY A 115 -8.13 8.14 -14.37
CA GLY A 115 -6.71 8.36 -14.05
C GLY A 115 -5.81 7.17 -14.32
N GLU A 116 -6.36 6.06 -14.81
CA GLU A 116 -5.58 4.95 -15.32
C GLU A 116 -4.69 5.34 -16.51
N PRO A 117 -3.48 4.75 -16.64
CA PRO A 117 -2.88 3.70 -15.81
C PRO A 117 -2.00 4.24 -14.67
N LEU A 118 -2.23 5.48 -14.22
CA LEU A 118 -1.34 6.10 -13.24
C LEU A 118 -1.56 5.55 -11.83
N TRP A 119 -2.80 5.24 -11.44
CA TRP A 119 -3.11 4.67 -10.12
C TRP A 119 -2.59 3.24 -9.99
N ILE A 120 -2.81 2.39 -11.01
CA ILE A 120 -2.23 1.05 -11.00
C ILE A 120 -0.70 1.07 -10.85
N ILE A 121 -0.01 1.99 -11.54
CA ILE A 121 1.44 2.13 -11.42
C ILE A 121 1.82 2.59 -10.01
N GLU A 122 1.11 3.56 -9.46
CA GLU A 122 1.31 4.06 -8.10
C GLU A 122 1.16 2.93 -7.08
N ASP A 123 0.01 2.27 -7.01
CA ASP A 123 -0.28 1.29 -5.97
C ASP A 123 0.60 0.04 -6.09
N VAL A 124 0.90 -0.40 -7.31
CA VAL A 124 1.81 -1.54 -7.54
C VAL A 124 3.24 -1.18 -7.13
N LEU A 125 3.78 -0.05 -7.55
CA LEU A 125 5.19 0.30 -7.31
C LEU A 125 5.46 0.98 -5.97
N THR A 126 4.42 1.35 -5.22
CA THR A 126 4.52 1.85 -3.85
C THR A 126 4.16 0.74 -2.84
N TYR A 127 2.88 0.63 -2.48
CA TYR A 127 2.36 -0.34 -1.52
C TYR A 127 2.77 -1.78 -1.86
N GLY A 128 2.57 -2.17 -3.12
CA GLY A 128 2.84 -3.52 -3.59
C GLY A 128 4.31 -3.90 -3.50
N LEU A 129 5.18 -3.07 -4.08
CA LEU A 129 6.62 -3.29 -4.08
C LEU A 129 7.22 -3.26 -2.66
N MET A 130 6.75 -2.37 -1.79
CA MET A 130 7.21 -2.30 -0.39
C MET A 130 6.93 -3.61 0.36
N ILE A 131 5.75 -4.22 0.16
CA ILE A 131 5.44 -5.54 0.72
C ILE A 131 6.36 -6.62 0.14
N ASP A 132 6.56 -6.64 -1.17
CA ASP A 132 7.40 -7.66 -1.80
C ASP A 132 8.88 -7.56 -1.38
N ILE A 133 9.37 -6.34 -1.14
CA ILE A 133 10.68 -6.10 -0.51
C ILE A 133 10.68 -6.67 0.91
N ALA A 134 9.66 -6.39 1.72
CA ALA A 134 9.57 -6.92 3.08
C ALA A 134 9.51 -8.46 3.10
N VAL A 135 8.73 -9.08 2.22
CA VAL A 135 8.68 -10.54 2.05
C VAL A 135 10.05 -11.10 1.67
N LEU A 136 10.77 -10.44 0.76
CA LEU A 136 12.10 -10.86 0.34
C LEU A 136 13.12 -10.76 1.49
N LEU A 137 13.15 -9.63 2.21
CA LEU A 137 14.06 -9.39 3.32
C LEU A 137 13.81 -10.34 4.50
N THR A 138 12.55 -10.62 4.79
CA THR A 138 12.14 -11.58 5.84
C THR A 138 12.22 -13.04 5.37
N LYS A 139 12.52 -13.29 4.10
CA LYS A 139 12.56 -14.63 3.49
C LYS A 139 11.24 -15.40 3.68
N GLY A 140 10.11 -14.70 3.52
CA GLY A 140 8.77 -15.26 3.72
C GLY A 140 8.32 -15.36 5.17
N LYS A 141 9.09 -14.82 6.13
CA LYS A 141 8.72 -14.75 7.56
C LYS A 141 8.10 -13.40 7.94
N LEU A 142 7.39 -12.78 7.00
CA LEU A 142 6.72 -11.49 7.18
C LEU A 142 5.88 -11.50 8.46
N PHE A 143 5.90 -10.39 9.18
CA PHE A 143 5.28 -10.16 10.49
C PHE A 143 5.74 -11.15 11.57
N GLY A 144 7.01 -11.55 11.56
CA GLY A 144 7.56 -12.47 12.56
C GLY A 144 6.93 -13.87 12.54
N ILE A 145 6.33 -14.29 11.42
CA ILE A 145 5.72 -15.62 11.31
C ILE A 145 6.82 -16.69 11.35
N GLY A 146 6.67 -17.68 12.24
CA GLY A 146 7.67 -18.73 12.46
C GLY A 146 8.85 -18.30 13.34
N VAL A 147 8.75 -17.18 14.06
CA VAL A 147 9.76 -16.68 15.01
C VAL A 147 9.21 -16.74 16.45
N LYS A 148 10.07 -17.05 17.44
CA LYS A 148 9.67 -17.18 18.86
C LYS A 148 9.16 -15.86 19.47
N SER A 149 9.76 -14.72 19.14
CA SER A 149 9.34 -13.38 19.61
C SER A 149 8.37 -12.69 18.64
N PHE A 150 7.30 -13.38 18.27
CA PHE A 150 6.47 -12.97 17.13
C PHE A 150 5.80 -11.58 17.28
N ALA A 151 5.39 -11.20 18.50
CA ALA A 151 4.65 -9.95 18.70
C ALA A 151 5.53 -8.71 18.45
N LEU A 152 6.77 -8.72 18.94
CA LEU A 152 7.69 -7.59 18.76
C LEU A 152 8.08 -7.42 17.28
N PHE A 153 8.40 -8.51 16.58
CA PHE A 153 8.73 -8.45 15.15
C PHE A 153 7.53 -8.04 14.30
N ALA A 154 6.34 -8.58 14.59
CA ALA A 154 5.12 -8.18 13.89
C ALA A 154 4.85 -6.67 14.06
N ILE A 155 4.91 -6.17 15.30
CA ILE A 155 4.71 -4.74 15.60
C ILE A 155 5.75 -3.90 14.85
N ALA A 156 7.04 -4.23 14.97
CA ALA A 156 8.11 -3.44 14.36
C ALA A 156 7.99 -3.41 12.82
N GLU A 157 7.79 -4.56 12.17
CA GLU A 157 7.62 -4.63 10.72
C GLU A 157 6.35 -3.90 10.26
N GLY A 158 5.25 -4.05 11.01
CA GLY A 158 3.99 -3.34 10.75
C GLY A 158 4.12 -1.83 10.88
N MET A 159 4.82 -1.34 11.91
CA MET A 159 5.09 0.09 12.10
C MET A 159 5.97 0.65 10.99
N ILE A 160 7.01 -0.08 10.57
CA ILE A 160 7.90 0.34 9.48
C ILE A 160 7.12 0.41 8.16
N LEU A 161 6.33 -0.60 7.84
CA LEU A 161 5.52 -0.60 6.62
C LEU A 161 4.43 0.49 6.68
N GLY A 162 3.77 0.66 7.81
CA GLY A 162 2.82 1.76 8.03
C GLY A 162 3.45 3.14 7.85
N PHE A 163 4.66 3.35 8.40
CA PHE A 163 5.42 4.56 8.14
C PHE A 163 5.71 4.76 6.65
N LEU A 164 6.19 3.74 5.94
CA LEU A 164 6.46 3.84 4.49
C LEU A 164 5.20 4.12 3.68
N PHE A 165 4.07 3.54 4.08
CA PHE A 165 2.77 3.69 3.45
C PHE A 165 2.18 5.10 3.63
N SER A 166 2.52 5.76 4.74
CA SER A 166 2.11 7.15 5.00
C SER A 166 2.64 8.17 3.99
N PHE A 167 3.64 7.81 3.18
CA PHE A 167 4.13 8.66 2.10
C PHE A 167 3.26 8.60 0.86
N VAL A 168 2.50 7.52 0.64
CA VAL A 168 1.90 7.26 -0.66
C VAL A 168 0.83 8.28 -1.02
N HIS A 169 -0.21 8.39 -0.19
CA HIS A 169 -1.28 9.36 -0.45
C HIS A 169 -0.78 10.82 -0.42
N PRO A 170 -0.01 11.28 0.57
CA PRO A 170 0.43 12.67 0.61
C PRO A 170 1.37 13.04 -0.55
N PHE A 171 2.40 12.23 -0.83
CA PHE A 171 3.41 12.58 -1.83
C PHE A 171 3.09 12.08 -3.24
N PHE A 172 2.81 10.79 -3.42
CA PHE A 172 2.59 10.22 -4.75
C PHE A 172 1.20 10.60 -5.28
N THR A 173 0.14 10.38 -4.51
CA THR A 173 -1.22 10.71 -4.94
C THR A 173 -1.43 12.22 -5.03
N TYR A 174 -1.43 12.95 -3.90
CA TYR A 174 -1.79 14.37 -3.88
C TYR A 174 -0.67 15.31 -4.36
N GLY A 175 0.58 14.90 -4.20
CA GLY A 175 1.73 15.68 -4.65
C GLY A 175 2.00 15.57 -6.15
N PHE A 176 1.55 14.49 -6.80
CA PHE A 176 1.93 14.22 -8.19
C PHE A 176 0.83 13.67 -9.09
N ILE A 177 0.29 12.48 -8.81
CA ILE A 177 -0.62 11.77 -9.72
C ILE A 177 -1.96 12.52 -9.85
N ALA A 178 -2.60 12.84 -8.73
CA ALA A 178 -3.88 13.56 -8.70
C ALA A 178 -3.82 14.93 -9.40
N PRO A 179 -2.78 15.78 -9.22
CA PRO A 179 -2.59 16.98 -10.04
C PRO A 179 -2.61 16.75 -11.55
N ILE A 180 -1.98 15.67 -12.03
CA ILE A 180 -1.93 15.31 -13.45
C ILE A 180 -3.30 14.82 -13.93
N VAL A 181 -3.95 13.95 -13.15
CA VAL A 181 -5.24 13.34 -13.49
C VAL A 181 -6.39 14.36 -13.47
N PHE A 182 -6.44 15.20 -12.43
CA PHE A 182 -7.58 16.09 -12.17
C PHE A 182 -7.31 17.56 -12.50
N GLY A 183 -6.09 17.91 -12.90
CA GLY A 183 -5.75 19.26 -13.37
C GLY A 183 -5.69 20.34 -12.29
N PHE A 184 -5.56 19.97 -11.01
CA PHE A 184 -5.36 20.94 -9.92
C PHE A 184 -3.87 21.21 -9.65
N VAL A 185 -3.58 22.35 -9.03
CA VAL A 185 -2.20 22.75 -8.70
C VAL A 185 -1.76 22.07 -7.40
N PRO A 186 -0.61 21.37 -7.38
CA PRO A 186 -0.04 20.82 -6.14
C PRO A 186 0.14 21.91 -5.08
N ASN A 187 -0.23 21.59 -3.84
CA ASN A 187 -0.07 22.49 -2.70
C ASN A 187 0.84 21.83 -1.66
N HIS A 188 2.02 22.43 -1.44
CA HIS A 188 3.03 21.92 -0.53
C HIS A 188 2.53 21.88 0.92
N GLU A 189 1.77 22.87 1.37
CA GLU A 189 1.20 22.89 2.72
C GLU A 189 0.24 21.74 2.93
N ARG A 190 -0.59 21.42 1.92
CA ARG A 190 -1.49 20.26 1.95
C ARG A 190 -0.70 18.96 2.03
N VAL A 191 0.33 18.79 1.20
CA VAL A 191 1.17 17.58 1.20
C VAL A 191 1.86 17.40 2.55
N THR A 192 2.48 18.45 3.09
CA THR A 192 3.15 18.41 4.40
C THR A 192 2.17 18.12 5.53
N TYR A 193 1.00 18.78 5.53
CA TYR A 193 -0.04 18.53 6.52
C TYR A 193 -0.50 17.07 6.50
N LEU A 194 -0.88 16.57 5.31
CA LEU A 194 -1.33 15.19 5.15
C LEU A 194 -0.26 14.21 5.61
N LEU A 195 1.01 14.39 5.21
CA LEU A 195 2.11 13.54 5.66
C LEU A 195 2.22 13.48 7.18
N LEU A 196 2.28 14.63 7.84
CA LEU A 196 2.43 14.70 9.30
C LEU A 196 1.26 14.04 10.02
N THR A 197 0.05 14.15 9.46
CA THR A 197 -1.15 13.53 10.04
C THR A 197 -1.30 12.04 9.74
N TYR A 198 -0.88 11.57 8.55
CA TYR A 198 -0.98 10.17 8.16
C TYR A 198 0.02 9.30 8.91
N ILE A 199 1.26 9.79 9.14
CA ILE A 199 2.32 9.04 9.83
C ILE A 199 1.82 8.37 11.13
N PRO A 200 1.27 9.08 12.13
CA PRO A 200 0.85 8.44 13.38
C PRO A 200 -0.26 7.41 13.17
N GLY A 201 -1.20 7.69 12.27
CA GLY A 201 -2.32 6.79 11.95
C GLY A 201 -1.86 5.50 11.27
N ASP A 202 -1.08 5.64 10.21
CA ASP A 202 -0.62 4.53 9.37
C ASP A 202 0.39 3.64 10.12
N VAL A 203 1.26 4.25 10.94
CA VAL A 203 2.15 3.51 11.85
C VAL A 203 1.34 2.67 12.84
N PHE A 204 0.31 3.27 13.45
CA PHE A 204 -0.55 2.57 14.41
C PHE A 204 -1.32 1.43 13.75
N ILE A 205 -2.04 1.70 12.66
CA ILE A 205 -2.83 0.67 11.98
C ILE A 205 -1.94 -0.40 11.34
N GLY A 206 -0.75 -0.04 10.85
CA GLY A 206 0.25 -1.00 10.38
C GLY A 206 0.68 -1.98 11.48
N ALA A 207 0.95 -1.48 12.68
CA ALA A 207 1.28 -2.32 13.84
C ALA A 207 0.14 -3.30 14.19
N VAL A 208 -1.09 -2.78 14.30
CA VAL A 208 -2.29 -3.59 14.61
C VAL A 208 -2.52 -4.65 13.54
N SER A 209 -2.46 -4.24 12.27
CA SER A 209 -2.67 -5.10 11.11
C SER A 209 -1.64 -6.23 11.06
N ALA A 210 -0.38 -5.96 11.35
CA ALA A 210 0.67 -6.98 11.36
C ALA A 210 0.48 -8.03 12.47
N ILE A 211 0.04 -7.62 13.67
CA ILE A 211 -0.30 -8.56 14.75
C ILE A 211 -1.44 -9.48 14.32
N VAL A 212 -2.50 -8.91 13.75
CA VAL A 212 -3.68 -9.67 13.32
C VAL A 212 -3.31 -10.60 12.17
N ALA A 213 -2.59 -10.09 11.16
CA ALA A 213 -2.12 -10.86 10.02
C ALA A 213 -1.24 -12.05 10.44
N ASN A 214 -0.36 -11.89 11.42
CA ASN A 214 0.40 -12.99 12.01
C ASN A 214 -0.51 -14.09 12.60
N ARG A 215 -1.56 -13.70 13.33
CA ARG A 215 -2.51 -14.65 13.94
C ARG A 215 -3.31 -15.40 12.88
N VAL A 216 -3.85 -14.68 11.90
CA VAL A 216 -4.62 -15.26 10.80
C VAL A 216 -3.76 -16.26 10.01
N ALA A 217 -2.53 -15.86 9.66
CA ALA A 217 -1.63 -16.72 8.91
C ALA A 217 -1.35 -18.05 9.63
N LYS A 218 -1.14 -18.04 10.96
CA LYS A 218 -0.92 -19.26 11.75
C LYS A 218 -2.11 -20.22 11.78
N VAL A 219 -3.34 -19.72 11.63
CA VAL A 219 -4.54 -20.55 11.63
C VAL A 219 -4.74 -21.20 10.26
N ILE A 220 -4.42 -20.48 9.18
CA ILE A 220 -4.66 -20.93 7.81
C ILE A 220 -3.48 -21.77 7.26
N ARG A 221 -2.23 -21.47 7.65
CA ARG A 221 -1.00 -22.09 7.11
C ARG A 221 0.18 -22.13 8.09
#